data_AF-A0A0G1MCZ5-F1
#
_entry.id   AF-A0A0G1MCZ5-F1
#
_cell.length_a   1.000
_cell.length_b   1.000
_cell.length_c   1.000
_cell.angle_alpha   90.00
_cell.angle_beta   90.00
_cell.angle_gamma   90.00
#
_symmetry.space_group_name_H-M   'P 1'
#
loop_
_entity.id
_entity.type
_entity.pdbx_description
1 polymer ?
#
loop_
_entity_poly.entity_id
_entity_poly.type
_entity_poly.pdbx_seq_one_letter_code
_entity_poly.pdbx_strand_id
1 'polypeptide(L)'
;MADKINGAKRKFRKYLPILTIGCMVLAGIAIIKFKNGGVKVTTEVAQIRTIAKTISASGETAVLENYVQRALVGGTIKEIKFISGDDVFKGDSILSYDRDSLKSSLDSTYTSYLSAKSDLESYNQKVVSAKATRNIRKQERDEAWRTYMSDNGEDEKQAYKNAEALYQAAISAYVTL
;
A
#
# COMPACT_ATOMS: atom_id res chain seq x y z
N MET A 1 4.96 129.53 15.75
CA MET A 1 4.71 129.81 17.18
C MET A 1 3.75 128.72 17.67
N ALA A 2 4.23 127.55 18.10
CA ALA A 2 4.79 127.25 19.41
C ALA A 2 3.83 127.59 20.57
N ASP A 3 3.45 126.52 21.28
CA ASP A 3 3.09 126.46 22.70
C ASP A 3 1.60 126.38 23.08
N LYS A 4 1.16 125.18 23.49
CA LYS A 4 0.79 124.95 24.89
C LYS A 4 0.72 123.46 25.24
N ILE A 5 1.72 123.07 26.02
CA ILE A 5 2.09 121.72 26.41
C ILE A 5 1.40 121.32 27.74
N ASN A 6 0.95 120.07 27.80
CA ASN A 6 0.76 119.22 29.00
C ASN A 6 -0.14 119.69 30.16
N GLY A 7 -1.42 119.29 30.13
CA GLY A 7 -2.34 119.33 31.28
C GLY A 7 -2.84 117.99 31.82
N ALA A 8 -2.67 116.87 31.10
CA ALA A 8 -3.33 115.59 31.44
C ALA A 8 -2.42 114.48 31.99
N LYS A 9 -1.10 114.70 32.09
CA LYS A 9 -0.12 113.68 32.58
C LYS A 9 -0.06 113.53 34.11
N ARG A 10 -0.91 114.22 34.89
CA ARG A 10 -0.88 114.17 36.36
C ARG A 10 -1.79 113.10 36.99
N LYS A 11 -2.86 112.65 36.32
CA LYS A 11 -3.77 111.63 36.88
C LYS A 11 -3.24 110.19 36.70
N PHE A 12 -2.50 109.91 35.64
CA PHE A 12 -1.94 108.57 35.34
C PHE A 12 -0.80 108.17 36.30
N ARG A 13 -0.05 109.15 36.85
CA ARG A 13 1.06 108.89 37.78
C ARG A 13 0.60 108.39 39.16
N LYS A 14 -0.68 108.57 39.51
CA LYS A 14 -1.29 108.05 40.75
C LYS A 14 -1.68 106.56 40.65
N TYR A 15 -1.92 106.04 39.46
CA TYR A 15 -2.33 104.62 39.25
C TYR A 15 -1.17 103.69 38.85
N LEU A 16 -0.02 104.27 38.47
CA LEU A 16 1.21 103.53 38.14
C LEU A 16 1.73 102.57 39.25
N PRO A 17 1.69 102.92 40.56
CA PRO A 17 2.10 101.98 41.61
C PRO A 17 1.10 100.80 41.78
N ILE A 18 -0.18 101.01 41.47
CA ILE A 18 -1.20 99.95 41.59
C ILE A 18 -1.04 98.92 40.46
N LEU A 19 -0.72 99.37 39.24
CA LEU A 19 -0.46 98.50 38.10
C LEU A 19 0.78 97.63 38.29
N THR A 20 1.85 98.18 38.87
CA THR A 20 3.09 97.44 39.13
C THR A 20 2.92 96.37 40.21
N ILE A 21 2.18 96.67 41.29
CA ILE A 21 1.82 95.68 42.30
C ILE A 21 0.94 94.58 41.69
N GLY A 22 -0.04 94.94 40.85
CA GLY A 22 -0.89 93.97 40.14
C GLY A 22 -0.11 93.01 39.24
N CYS A 23 0.85 93.52 38.45
CA CYS A 23 1.73 92.68 37.63
C CYS A 23 2.60 91.75 38.47
N MET A 24 3.10 92.22 39.62
CA MET A 24 3.95 91.42 40.51
C MET A 24 3.17 90.26 41.16
N VAL A 25 1.90 90.48 41.51
CA VAL A 25 1.01 89.43 42.03
C VAL A 25 0.68 88.39 40.94
N LEU A 26 0.40 88.84 39.71
CA LEU A 26 0.13 87.94 38.59
C LEU A 26 1.35 87.07 38.22
N ALA A 27 2.55 87.64 38.25
CA ALA A 27 3.79 86.89 38.03
C ALA A 27 4.02 85.81 39.11
N GLY A 28 3.72 86.12 40.38
CA GLY A 28 3.80 85.14 41.48
C GLY A 28 2.87 83.94 41.29
N ILE A 29 1.63 84.19 40.87
CA ILE A 29 0.64 83.12 40.61
C ILE A 29 1.06 82.25 39.42
N ALA A 30 1.62 82.86 38.36
CA ALA A 30 2.10 82.15 37.19
C ALA A 30 3.25 81.19 37.52
N ILE A 31 4.21 81.62 38.36
CA ILE A 31 5.35 80.79 38.78
C ILE A 31 4.88 79.60 39.64
N ILE A 32 3.90 79.81 40.52
CA ILE A 32 3.34 78.74 41.36
C ILE A 32 2.59 77.72 40.50
N LYS A 33 1.84 78.15 39.48
CA LYS A 33 1.19 77.23 38.53
C LYS A 33 2.17 76.51 37.63
N PHE A 34 3.28 77.15 37.22
CA PHE A 34 4.31 76.49 36.41
C PHE A 34 5.16 75.48 37.19
N LYS A 35 5.30 75.62 38.51
CA LYS A 35 6.09 74.69 39.33
C LYS A 35 5.41 73.34 39.58
N ASN A 36 4.10 73.22 39.29
CA ASN A 36 3.33 72.00 39.54
C ASN A 36 3.06 71.15 38.28
N GLY A 37 3.73 71.46 37.15
CA GLY A 37 3.62 70.71 35.90
C GLY A 37 4.52 69.47 35.85
N GLY A 38 4.35 68.53 36.78
CA GLY A 38 4.97 67.20 36.66
C GLY A 38 4.19 66.32 35.67
N VAL A 39 4.87 65.73 34.69
CA VAL A 39 4.27 64.82 33.71
C VAL A 39 3.74 63.57 34.42
N LYS A 40 2.43 63.31 34.35
CA LYS A 40 1.82 62.08 34.87
C LYS A 40 2.18 60.91 33.96
N VAL A 41 3.03 60.03 34.44
CA VAL A 41 3.33 58.74 33.81
C VAL A 41 2.45 57.65 34.41
N THR A 42 1.72 56.96 33.54
CA THR A 42 0.94 55.77 33.92
C THR A 42 1.92 54.61 34.11
N THR A 43 1.99 54.07 35.32
CA THR A 43 2.78 52.86 35.62
C THR A 43 1.81 51.73 35.93
N GLU A 44 2.07 50.56 35.34
CA GLU A 44 1.30 49.34 35.61
C GLU A 44 2.19 48.38 36.40
N VAL A 45 1.65 47.79 37.47
CA VAL A 45 2.39 46.87 38.35
C VAL A 45 2.54 45.53 37.65
N ALA A 46 3.77 45.08 37.41
CA ALA A 46 4.05 43.80 36.78
C ALA A 46 3.53 42.64 37.63
N GLN A 47 2.63 41.82 37.08
CA GLN A 47 2.10 40.63 37.73
C GLN A 47 2.73 39.38 37.12
N ILE A 48 3.12 38.42 37.96
CA ILE A 48 3.58 37.11 37.50
C ILE A 48 2.37 36.38 36.94
N ARG A 49 2.30 36.28 35.61
CA ARG A 49 1.28 35.54 34.87
C ARG A 49 1.97 34.68 33.83
N THR A 50 1.43 33.49 33.56
CA THR A 50 1.92 32.64 32.49
C THR A 50 1.59 33.26 31.15
N ILE A 51 2.61 33.66 30.38
CA ILE A 51 2.46 34.19 29.03
C ILE A 51 2.43 32.99 28.07
N ALA A 52 1.26 32.66 27.54
CA ALA A 52 1.15 31.66 26.48
C ALA A 52 1.56 32.29 25.15
N LYS A 53 2.65 31.79 24.56
CA LYS A 53 3.07 32.15 23.21
C LYS A 53 2.50 31.13 22.23
N THR A 54 1.44 31.50 21.52
CA THR A 54 0.91 30.69 20.43
C THR A 54 1.85 30.78 19.24
N ILE A 55 2.42 29.64 18.83
CA ILE A 55 3.22 29.54 17.61
C ILE A 55 2.33 28.90 16.56
N SER A 56 1.93 29.69 15.56
CA SER A 56 1.18 29.18 14.41
C SER A 56 2.15 28.50 13.46
N ALA A 57 2.01 27.18 13.32
CA ALA A 57 2.74 26.38 12.33
C ALA A 57 1.73 25.81 11.33
N SER A 58 1.99 25.97 10.04
CA SER A 58 1.24 25.27 8.99
C SER A 58 1.79 23.86 8.87
N GLY A 59 0.92 22.86 9.06
CA GLY A 59 1.21 21.45 8.80
C GLY A 59 0.26 20.92 7.74
N GLU A 60 0.76 20.07 6.86
CA GLU A 60 -0.07 19.30 5.94
C GLU A 60 -0.63 18.09 6.68
N THR A 61 -1.93 17.80 6.50
CA THR A 61 -2.54 16.58 7.05
C THR A 61 -2.47 15.50 5.98
N ALA A 62 -1.80 14.40 6.29
CA ALA A 62 -1.64 13.26 5.40
C ALA A 62 -2.44 12.07 5.92
N VAL A 63 -2.76 11.13 5.02
CA VAL A 63 -3.41 9.86 5.36
C VAL A 63 -2.45 9.02 6.20
N LEU A 64 -2.97 8.38 7.25
CA LEU A 64 -2.17 7.56 8.18
C LEU A 64 -1.50 6.36 7.47
N GLU A 65 -2.23 5.68 6.59
CA GLU A 65 -1.74 4.55 5.81
C GLU A 65 -2.22 4.65 4.36
N ASN A 66 -1.31 4.53 3.40
CA ASN A 66 -1.62 4.53 1.97
C ASN A 66 -1.27 3.17 1.37
N TYR A 67 -2.26 2.51 0.77
CA TYR A 67 -2.10 1.20 0.11
C TYR A 67 -2.33 1.34 -1.39
N VAL A 68 -1.26 1.14 -2.17
CA VAL A 68 -1.35 1.07 -3.64
C VAL A 68 -1.52 -0.38 -4.05
N GLN A 69 -2.76 -0.78 -4.37
CA GLN A 69 -3.05 -2.11 -4.89
C GLN A 69 -2.79 -2.16 -6.40
N ARG A 70 -1.95 -3.11 -6.83
CA ARG A 70 -1.65 -3.34 -8.24
C ARG A 70 -2.09 -4.75 -8.64
N ALA A 71 -2.57 -4.87 -9.87
CA ALA A 71 -2.78 -6.14 -10.52
C ALA A 71 -1.44 -6.90 -10.64
N LEU A 72 -1.38 -8.14 -10.15
CA LEU A 72 -0.22 -9.01 -10.34
C LEU A 72 -0.15 -9.57 -11.77
N VAL A 73 -1.32 -9.73 -12.40
CA VAL A 73 -1.47 -10.28 -13.75
C VAL A 73 -1.94 -9.19 -14.71
N GLY A 74 -1.28 -9.11 -15.87
CA GLY A 74 -1.76 -8.26 -16.97
C GLY A 74 -3.02 -8.87 -17.58
N GLY A 75 -4.03 -8.04 -17.83
CA GLY A 75 -5.28 -8.47 -18.44
C GLY A 75 -6.21 -7.30 -18.73
N THR A 76 -7.24 -7.55 -19.55
CA THR A 76 -8.28 -6.57 -19.84
C THR A 76 -9.22 -6.46 -18.65
N ILE A 77 -9.44 -5.23 -18.19
CA ILE A 77 -10.40 -4.94 -17.12
C ILE A 77 -11.81 -5.09 -17.70
N LYS A 78 -12.60 -6.01 -17.14
CA LYS A 78 -14.00 -6.21 -17.55
C LYS A 78 -14.92 -5.21 -16.86
N GLU A 79 -14.70 -5.01 -15.57
CA GLU A 79 -15.55 -4.13 -14.75
C GLU A 79 -14.76 -3.58 -13.56
N ILE A 80 -14.96 -2.29 -13.28
CA ILE A 80 -14.50 -1.61 -12.07
C ILE A 80 -15.75 -1.37 -11.22
N LYS A 81 -15.77 -1.89 -9.99
CA LYS A 81 -16.96 -1.91 -9.13
C LYS A 81 -16.98 -0.84 -8.05
N PHE A 82 -16.07 0.13 -8.12
CA PHE A 82 -15.97 1.20 -7.13
C PHE A 82 -15.79 2.55 -7.83
N ILE A 83 -16.19 3.61 -7.13
CA ILE A 83 -16.03 5.01 -7.56
C ILE A 83 -15.16 5.72 -6.54
N SER A 84 -14.43 6.76 -6.96
CA SER A 84 -13.63 7.57 -6.04
C SER A 84 -14.50 8.17 -4.93
N GLY A 85 -14.15 7.87 -3.67
CA GLY A 85 -14.88 8.33 -2.49
C GLY A 85 -15.86 7.30 -1.90
N ASP A 86 -15.94 6.11 -2.49
CA ASP A 86 -16.76 5.01 -1.95
C ASP A 86 -16.00 4.22 -0.87
N ASP A 87 -16.72 3.78 0.17
CA ASP A 87 -16.15 3.00 1.27
C ASP A 87 -16.02 1.53 0.85
N VAL A 88 -14.79 1.00 0.82
CA VAL A 88 -14.51 -0.39 0.46
C VAL A 88 -14.02 -1.18 1.68
N PHE A 89 -14.55 -2.39 1.86
CA PHE A 89 -14.15 -3.27 2.95
C PHE A 89 -13.16 -4.33 2.50
N LYS A 90 -12.42 -4.89 3.46
CA LYS A 90 -11.46 -5.96 3.19
C LYS A 90 -12.20 -7.20 2.66
N GLY A 91 -11.93 -7.55 1.40
CA GLY A 91 -12.53 -8.70 0.73
C GLY A 91 -13.47 -8.34 -0.41
N ASP A 92 -13.79 -7.05 -0.58
CA ASP A 92 -14.65 -6.62 -1.68
C ASP A 92 -13.95 -6.74 -3.04
N SER A 93 -14.73 -7.14 -4.04
CA SER A 93 -14.26 -7.29 -5.42
C SER A 93 -14.18 -5.91 -6.08
N ILE A 94 -13.02 -5.28 -6.04
CA ILE A 94 -12.76 -3.96 -6.63
C ILE A 94 -12.71 -4.01 -8.16
N LEU A 95 -12.11 -5.08 -8.70
CA LEU A 95 -11.82 -5.22 -10.13
C LEU A 95 -12.08 -6.66 -10.60
N SER A 96 -12.76 -6.81 -11.74
CA SER A 96 -12.97 -8.10 -12.39
C SER A 96 -12.18 -8.15 -13.70
N TYR A 97 -11.33 -9.15 -13.86
CA TYR A 97 -10.60 -9.40 -15.11
C TYR A 97 -11.45 -10.20 -16.08
N ASP A 98 -11.25 -9.95 -17.37
CA ASP A 98 -11.75 -10.85 -18.39
C ASP A 98 -11.04 -12.20 -18.29
N ARG A 99 -11.82 -13.27 -18.07
CA ARG A 99 -11.30 -14.62 -17.81
C ARG A 99 -11.11 -15.42 -19.09
N ASP A 100 -11.50 -14.89 -20.26
CA ASP A 100 -11.52 -15.67 -21.49
C ASP A 100 -10.11 -16.14 -21.92
N SER A 101 -9.08 -15.31 -21.71
CA SER A 101 -7.68 -15.71 -21.96
C SER A 101 -7.13 -16.69 -20.91
N LEU A 102 -7.62 -16.63 -19.67
CA LEU A 102 -7.26 -17.59 -18.62
C LEU A 102 -8.00 -18.92 -18.82
N LYS A 103 -9.20 -18.89 -19.38
CA LYS A 103 -10.02 -20.06 -19.67
C LYS A 103 -9.40 -20.93 -20.76
N SER A 104 -8.85 -20.34 -21.82
CA SER A 104 -8.15 -21.10 -22.86
C SER A 104 -6.91 -21.83 -22.33
N SER A 105 -6.17 -21.21 -21.41
CA SER A 105 -5.01 -21.83 -20.74
C SER A 105 -5.44 -22.93 -19.77
N LEU A 106 -6.58 -22.76 -19.10
CA LEU A 106 -7.14 -23.79 -18.23
C LEU A 106 -7.66 -24.99 -19.04
N ASP A 107 -8.36 -24.73 -20.14
CA ASP A 107 -8.94 -25.76 -21.01
C ASP A 107 -7.84 -26.59 -21.71
N SER A 108 -6.73 -25.95 -22.12
CA SER A 108 -5.56 -26.67 -22.67
C SER A 108 -4.86 -27.53 -21.63
N THR A 109 -4.73 -27.02 -20.39
CA THR A 109 -4.19 -27.79 -19.26
C THR A 109 -5.08 -28.98 -18.92
N TYR A 110 -6.40 -28.77 -18.90
CA TYR A 110 -7.38 -29.83 -18.66
C TYR A 110 -7.35 -30.90 -19.76
N THR A 111 -7.23 -30.50 -21.03
CA THR A 111 -7.08 -31.42 -22.15
C THR A 111 -5.80 -32.26 -22.04
N SER A 112 -4.69 -31.62 -21.65
CA SER A 112 -3.41 -32.30 -21.40
C SER A 112 -3.49 -33.29 -20.24
N TYR A 113 -4.25 -32.96 -19.20
CA TYR A 113 -4.54 -33.88 -18.10
C TYR A 113 -5.36 -35.08 -18.57
N LEU A 114 -6.39 -34.85 -19.38
CA LEU A 114 -7.21 -35.94 -19.94
C LEU A 114 -6.40 -36.86 -20.85
N SER A 115 -5.50 -36.32 -21.68
CA SER A 115 -4.61 -37.15 -22.52
C SER A 115 -3.66 -37.98 -21.66
N ALA A 116 -3.01 -37.38 -20.67
CA ALA A 116 -2.13 -38.11 -19.74
C ALA A 116 -2.87 -39.22 -18.98
N LYS A 117 -4.12 -38.96 -18.58
CA LYS A 117 -4.98 -39.98 -17.96
C LYS A 117 -5.29 -41.13 -18.93
N SER A 118 -5.60 -40.84 -20.19
CA SER A 118 -5.84 -41.86 -21.22
C SER A 118 -4.60 -42.68 -21.55
N ASP A 119 -3.43 -42.03 -21.55
CA ASP A 119 -2.15 -42.70 -21.77
C ASP A 119 -1.86 -43.68 -20.63
N LEU A 120 -2.08 -43.25 -19.38
CA LEU A 120 -1.92 -44.11 -18.21
C LEU A 120 -2.85 -45.33 -18.27
N GLU A 121 -4.10 -45.16 -18.67
CA GLU A 121 -5.03 -46.27 -18.86
C GLU A 121 -4.56 -47.22 -19.97
N SER A 122 -4.06 -46.68 -21.07
CA SER A 122 -3.48 -47.48 -22.16
C SER A 122 -2.23 -48.25 -21.72
N TYR A 123 -1.38 -47.65 -20.88
CA TYR A 123 -0.23 -48.32 -20.26
C TYR A 123 -0.68 -49.44 -19.32
N ASN A 124 -1.69 -49.21 -18.47
CA ASN A 124 -2.24 -50.25 -17.61
C ASN A 124 -2.74 -51.45 -18.44
N GLN A 125 -3.45 -51.20 -19.54
CA GLN A 125 -3.90 -52.27 -20.44
C GLN A 125 -2.74 -53.04 -21.08
N LYS A 126 -1.65 -52.35 -21.46
CA LYS A 126 -0.41 -53.00 -21.94
C LYS A 126 0.24 -53.88 -20.87
N VAL A 127 0.28 -53.43 -19.62
CA VAL A 127 0.82 -54.23 -18.50
C VAL A 127 -0.03 -55.48 -18.25
N VAL A 128 -1.37 -55.33 -18.28
CA VAL A 128 -2.30 -56.46 -18.12
C VAL A 128 -2.14 -57.49 -19.25
N SER A 129 -2.06 -57.04 -20.50
CA SER A 129 -1.90 -57.94 -21.64
C SER A 129 -0.52 -58.62 -21.63
N ALA A 130 0.56 -57.88 -21.35
CA ALA A 130 1.91 -58.45 -21.22
C ALA A 130 1.99 -59.48 -20.10
N LYS A 131 1.34 -59.22 -18.95
CA LYS A 131 1.23 -60.19 -17.85
C LYS A 131 0.50 -61.46 -18.29
N ALA A 132 -0.61 -61.32 -19.02
CA ALA A 132 -1.36 -62.46 -19.56
C ALA A 132 -0.52 -63.28 -20.55
N THR A 133 0.14 -62.63 -21.51
CA THR A 133 1.05 -63.30 -22.46
C THR A 133 2.16 -64.04 -21.75
N ARG A 134 2.80 -63.43 -20.74
CA ARG A 134 3.85 -64.08 -19.95
C ARG A 134 3.34 -65.34 -19.23
N ASN A 135 2.12 -65.32 -18.71
CA ASN A 135 1.51 -66.50 -18.09
C ASN A 135 1.23 -67.62 -19.09
N ILE A 136 0.71 -67.28 -20.28
CA ILE A 136 0.46 -68.24 -21.36
C ILE A 136 1.78 -68.90 -21.80
N ARG A 137 2.81 -68.10 -22.07
CA ARG A 137 4.13 -68.64 -22.47
C ARG A 137 4.79 -69.47 -21.38
N LYS A 138 4.53 -69.16 -20.11
CA LYS A 138 5.00 -69.98 -18.99
C LYS A 138 4.35 -71.37 -19.03
N GLN A 139 3.04 -71.44 -19.25
CA GLN A 139 2.31 -72.69 -19.35
C GLN A 139 2.80 -73.54 -20.53
N GLU A 140 2.92 -72.94 -21.72
CA GLU A 140 3.44 -73.63 -22.92
C GLU A 140 4.86 -74.19 -22.69
N ARG A 141 5.73 -73.42 -22.03
CA ARG A 141 7.07 -73.88 -21.65
C ARG A 141 7.02 -75.06 -20.67
N ASP A 142 6.17 -74.98 -19.65
CA ASP A 142 6.03 -76.02 -18.63
C ASP A 142 5.46 -77.33 -19.23
N GLU A 143 4.56 -77.22 -20.20
CA GLU A 143 4.04 -78.35 -20.98
C GLU A 143 5.12 -78.96 -21.89
N ALA A 144 5.87 -78.13 -22.64
CA ALA A 144 6.96 -78.59 -23.48
C ALA A 144 8.07 -79.28 -22.66
N TRP A 145 8.36 -78.78 -21.45
CA TRP A 145 9.29 -79.39 -20.51
C TRP A 145 8.84 -80.79 -20.09
N ARG A 146 7.54 -80.97 -19.77
CA ARG A 146 6.98 -82.28 -19.43
C ARG A 146 7.11 -83.28 -20.57
N THR A 147 6.84 -82.87 -21.80
CA THR A 147 6.95 -83.74 -22.98
C THR A 147 8.40 -84.14 -23.22
N TYR A 148 9.34 -83.18 -23.15
CA TYR A 148 10.76 -83.45 -23.25
C TYR A 148 11.25 -84.46 -22.19
N MET A 149 10.83 -84.31 -20.92
CA MET A 149 11.19 -85.25 -19.87
C MET A 149 10.63 -86.67 -20.06
N SER A 150 9.58 -86.85 -20.88
CA SER A 150 8.93 -88.14 -21.09
C SER A 150 9.59 -88.98 -22.18
N ASP A 151 9.99 -88.36 -23.30
CA ASP A 151 10.48 -89.07 -24.50
C ASP A 151 11.97 -88.78 -24.78
N ASN A 152 12.52 -87.69 -24.22
CA ASN A 152 13.91 -87.24 -24.39
C ASN A 152 14.41 -87.16 -25.85
N GLY A 153 13.50 -87.12 -26.83
CA GLY A 153 13.82 -87.00 -28.23
C GLY A 153 14.39 -85.63 -28.61
N GLU A 154 15.08 -85.59 -29.75
CA GLU A 154 15.75 -84.38 -30.24
C GLU A 154 14.76 -83.28 -30.65
N ASP A 155 13.61 -83.68 -31.21
CA ASP A 155 12.53 -82.78 -31.62
C ASP A 155 11.85 -82.13 -30.40
N GLU A 156 11.58 -82.90 -29.34
CA GLU A 156 11.00 -82.42 -28.09
C GLU A 156 11.95 -81.46 -27.36
N LYS A 157 13.25 -81.75 -27.41
CA LYS A 157 14.29 -80.84 -26.88
C LYS A 157 14.29 -79.51 -27.62
N GLN A 158 14.13 -79.52 -28.94
CA GLN A 158 14.06 -78.30 -29.74
C GLN A 158 12.76 -77.53 -29.47
N ALA A 159 11.64 -78.23 -29.30
CA ALA A 159 10.35 -77.63 -28.92
C ALA A 159 10.45 -76.92 -27.56
N TYR A 160 11.07 -77.55 -26.55
CA TYR A 160 11.31 -76.93 -25.25
C TYR A 160 12.17 -75.66 -25.34
N LYS A 161 13.29 -75.71 -26.06
CA LYS A 161 14.16 -74.52 -26.26
C LYS A 161 13.41 -73.36 -26.91
N ASN A 162 12.57 -73.65 -27.91
CA ASN A 162 11.76 -72.63 -28.57
C ASN A 162 10.74 -72.02 -27.60
N ALA A 163 10.06 -72.83 -26.79
CA ALA A 163 9.11 -72.36 -25.78
C ALA A 163 9.79 -71.54 -24.68
N GLU A 164 11.00 -71.93 -24.26
CA GLU A 164 11.82 -71.17 -23.32
C GLU A 164 12.20 -69.79 -23.89
N ALA A 165 12.64 -69.73 -25.15
CA ALA A 165 12.96 -68.47 -25.82
C ALA A 165 11.74 -67.53 -25.89
N LEU A 166 10.55 -68.06 -26.19
CA LEU A 166 9.30 -67.30 -26.21
C LEU A 166 8.91 -66.78 -24.81
N TYR A 167 9.12 -67.59 -23.77
CA TYR A 167 8.87 -67.16 -22.39
C TYR A 167 9.84 -66.06 -21.94
N GLN A 168 11.13 -66.17 -22.29
CA GLN A 168 12.12 -65.13 -21.99
C GLN A 168 11.80 -63.82 -22.72
N ALA A 169 11.38 -63.89 -23.99
CA ALA A 169 10.91 -62.73 -24.73
C ALA A 169 9.70 -62.07 -24.05
N ALA A 170 8.74 -62.86 -23.56
CA ALA A 170 7.57 -62.34 -22.85
C ALA A 170 7.92 -61.72 -21.48
N ILE A 171 8.90 -62.28 -20.75
CA ILE A 171 9.41 -61.65 -19.51
C ILE A 171 10.06 -60.31 -19.83
N SER A 172 10.93 -60.27 -20.84
CA SER A 172 11.61 -59.04 -21.24
C SER A 172 10.60 -57.95 -21.60
N ALA A 173 9.59 -58.29 -22.41
CA ALA A 173 8.53 -57.36 -22.79
C ALA A 173 7.72 -56.84 -21.60
N TYR A 174 7.46 -57.67 -20.60
CA TYR A 174 6.77 -57.28 -19.37
C TYR A 174 7.62 -56.36 -18.48
N VAL A 175 8.94 -56.59 -18.40
CA VAL A 175 9.85 -55.78 -17.56
C VAL A 175 10.14 -54.41 -18.17
N THR A 176 10.04 -54.28 -19.49
CA THR A 176 10.25 -53.01 -20.21
C THR A 176 9.04 -52.07 -20.19
N LEU A 177 7.88 -52.53 -19.71
CA LEU A 177 6.65 -51.74 -19.58
C LEU A 177 6.53 -51.12 -18.19
#